data_AF-A0A3C1GPL4-F1
#
_entry.id   AF-A0A3C1GPL4-F1
#
_cell.length_a   1.000
_cell.length_b   1.000
_cell.length_c   1.000
_cell.angle_alpha   90.00
_cell.angle_beta   90.00
_cell.angle_gamma   90.00
#
_symmetry.space_group_name_H-M   'P 1'
#
loop_
_entity.id
_entity.type
_entity.pdbx_description
1 polymer ?
#
loop_
_entity_poly.entity_id
_entity_poly.type
_entity_poly.pdbx_seq_one_letter_code
_entity_poly.pdbx_strand_id
1 'polypeptide(L)'
;MTITATANAPVIPSQAPKTQIDTVRAHLMTGATITTWDAYRLYQITCLAQRIHDLRNAGLVIQSEIITHNDKRFSVYWLDEATLLDSDSEVNLDE
;
A
#
# COMPACT_ATOMS: atom_id res chain seq x y z
N MET A 1 1.59 30.10 -45.92
CA MET A 1 2.79 29.49 -45.33
C MET A 1 2.46 29.13 -43.89
N THR A 2 2.54 27.83 -43.58
CA THR A 2 2.26 27.21 -42.28
C THR A 2 3.49 27.25 -41.39
N ILE A 3 3.33 27.49 -40.09
CA ILE A 3 4.23 26.91 -39.07
C ILE A 3 3.40 26.39 -37.89
N THR A 4 3.47 25.09 -37.69
CA THR A 4 2.93 24.33 -36.55
C THR A 4 4.02 24.32 -35.48
N ALA A 5 3.74 24.83 -34.28
CA ALA A 5 4.66 24.73 -33.15
C ALA A 5 4.29 23.50 -32.29
N THR A 6 4.96 22.38 -32.55
CA THR A 6 5.04 21.22 -31.66
C THR A 6 5.85 21.59 -30.43
N ALA A 7 5.19 21.64 -29.26
CA ALA A 7 5.87 21.72 -27.97
C ALA A 7 6.08 20.30 -27.42
N ASN A 8 7.24 19.70 -27.73
CA ASN A 8 7.71 18.51 -27.03
C ASN A 8 8.28 18.92 -25.67
N ALA A 9 7.43 18.99 -24.64
CA ALA A 9 7.89 19.01 -23.26
C ALA A 9 8.46 17.62 -22.91
N PRO A 10 9.61 17.52 -22.23
CA PRO A 10 10.12 16.25 -21.76
C PRO A 10 9.14 15.67 -20.75
N VAL A 11 8.58 14.49 -21.06
CA VAL A 11 7.80 13.71 -20.11
C VAL A 11 8.76 13.27 -19.00
N ILE A 12 8.76 13.99 -17.89
CA ILE A 12 9.38 13.52 -16.66
C ILE A 12 8.60 12.25 -16.29
N PRO A 13 9.24 11.07 -16.12
CA PRO A 13 8.51 9.87 -15.74
C PRO A 13 7.79 10.17 -14.43
N SER A 14 6.46 10.23 -14.52
CA SER A 14 5.54 10.50 -13.45
C SER A 14 5.75 9.46 -12.36
N GLN A 15 6.41 9.83 -11.27
CA GLN A 15 6.23 9.09 -10.02
C GLN A 15 4.73 9.17 -9.73
N ALA A 16 4.04 8.04 -9.87
CA ALA A 16 2.60 7.95 -9.65
C ALA A 16 2.27 8.65 -8.32
N PRO A 17 1.19 9.46 -8.25
CA PRO A 17 0.79 10.07 -6.99
C PRO A 17 0.67 8.94 -5.96
N LYS A 18 1.47 8.98 -4.88
CA LYS A 18 1.44 7.96 -3.83
C LYS A 18 -0.01 7.81 -3.37
N THR A 19 -0.64 6.72 -3.79
CA THR A 19 -2.05 6.52 -3.50
C THR A 19 -2.20 6.14 -2.03
N GLN A 20 -3.38 6.31 -1.46
CA GLN A 20 -3.66 5.82 -0.10
C GLN A 20 -3.36 4.31 0.03
N ILE A 21 -3.52 3.55 -1.05
CA ILE A 21 -3.20 2.13 -1.13
C ILE A 21 -1.69 1.92 -0.97
N ASP A 22 -0.87 2.69 -1.68
CA ASP A 22 0.59 2.59 -1.61
C ASP A 22 1.12 2.95 -0.22
N THR A 23 0.52 3.95 0.44
CA THR A 23 0.89 4.32 1.81
C THR A 23 0.59 3.20 2.80
N VAL A 24 -0.59 2.56 2.70
CA VAL A 24 -0.95 1.42 3.55
C VAL A 24 -0.05 0.23 3.25
N ARG A 25 0.23 -0.05 1.98
CA ARG A 25 1.16 -1.10 1.56
C ARG A 25 2.53 -0.88 2.15
N ALA A 26 3.10 0.31 1.99
CA ALA A 26 4.42 0.65 2.51
C ALA A 26 4.49 0.48 4.03
N HIS A 27 3.45 0.92 4.77
CA HIS A 27 3.38 0.71 6.22
C HIS A 27 3.38 -0.78 6.57
N LEU A 28 2.55 -1.58 5.90
CA LEU A 28 2.47 -3.02 6.13
C LEU A 28 3.77 -3.76 5.78
N MET A 29 4.46 -3.34 4.71
CA MET A 29 5.74 -3.93 4.30
C MET A 29 6.87 -3.70 5.30
N THR A 30 6.71 -2.77 6.25
CA THR A 30 7.66 -2.63 7.38
C THR A 30 7.52 -3.75 8.43
N GLY A 31 6.53 -4.63 8.29
CA GLY A 31 6.14 -5.62 9.31
C GLY A 31 5.27 -5.03 10.42
N ALA A 32 4.94 -3.74 10.35
CA ALA A 32 4.05 -3.10 11.31
C ALA A 32 2.57 -3.46 11.06
N THR A 33 1.82 -3.61 12.14
CA THR A 33 0.37 -3.73 12.07
C THR A 33 -0.29 -2.36 11.88
N ILE A 34 -1.50 -2.32 11.33
CA ILE A 34 -2.29 -1.10 11.21
C ILE A 34 -3.75 -1.35 11.62
N THR A 35 -4.30 -0.44 12.42
CA THR A 35 -5.72 -0.40 12.74
C THR A 35 -6.42 0.72 11.97
N THR A 36 -7.76 0.67 11.90
CA THR A 36 -8.55 1.78 11.34
C THR A 36 -8.22 3.11 12.01
N TRP A 37 -7.96 3.11 13.32
CA TRP A 37 -7.62 4.31 14.07
C TRP A 37 -6.23 4.83 13.73
N ASP A 38 -5.24 3.93 13.60
CA ASP A 38 -3.88 4.31 13.21
C ASP A 38 -3.85 4.87 11.79
N ALA A 39 -4.59 4.26 10.85
CA ALA A 39 -4.71 4.74 9.49
C ALA A 39 -5.33 6.15 9.41
N TYR A 40 -6.33 6.42 10.24
CA TYR A 40 -6.91 7.76 10.36
C TYR A 40 -5.90 8.76 10.94
N ARG A 41 -5.22 8.39 12.05
CA ARG A 41 -4.31 9.29 12.76
C ARG A 41 -3.05 9.61 11.95
N LEU A 42 -2.43 8.62 11.31
CA LEU A 42 -1.16 8.74 10.60
C LEU A 42 -1.34 9.25 9.17
N TYR A 43 -2.38 8.79 8.48
CA TYR A 43 -2.52 8.97 7.03
C TYR A 43 -3.83 9.64 6.62
N GLN A 44 -4.70 9.99 7.58
CA GLN A 44 -6.04 10.55 7.32
C GLN A 44 -6.90 9.64 6.42
N ILE A 45 -6.68 8.32 6.51
CA ILE A 45 -7.42 7.32 5.73
C ILE A 45 -8.61 6.85 6.56
N THR A 46 -9.82 7.19 6.11
CA THR A 46 -11.08 6.77 6.75
C THR A 46 -11.60 5.43 6.24
N CYS A 47 -11.21 5.04 5.02
CA CYS A 47 -11.68 3.83 4.34
C CYS A 47 -10.60 2.73 4.27
N LEU A 48 -9.92 2.43 5.39
CA LEU A 48 -8.82 1.46 5.44
C LEU A 48 -9.22 0.08 4.90
N ALA A 49 -10.38 -0.45 5.31
CA ALA A 49 -10.84 -1.78 4.90
C ALA A 49 -10.96 -1.95 3.38
N GLN A 50 -11.34 -0.88 2.65
CA GLN A 50 -11.38 -0.89 1.19
C GLN A 50 -9.98 -1.00 0.60
N ARG A 51 -9.00 -0.25 1.14
CA ARG A 51 -7.61 -0.30 0.71
C ARG A 51 -6.97 -1.66 0.95
N ILE A 52 -7.29 -2.29 2.08
CA ILE A 52 -6.85 -3.67 2.36
C ILE A 52 -7.48 -4.64 1.37
N HIS A 53 -8.75 -4.47 1.00
CA HIS A 53 -9.39 -5.30 -0.01
C HIS A 53 -8.74 -5.12 -1.39
N ASP A 54 -8.44 -3.89 -1.80
CA ASP A 54 -7.72 -3.58 -3.04
C ASP A 54 -6.34 -4.26 -3.06
N LEU A 55 -5.61 -4.23 -1.94
CA LEU A 55 -4.31 -4.90 -1.80
C LEU A 55 -4.41 -6.43 -1.88
N ARG A 56 -5.45 -7.02 -1.27
CA ARG A 56 -5.73 -8.45 -1.40
C ARG A 56 -6.03 -8.84 -2.84
N ASN A 57 -6.80 -8.02 -3.55
CA ASN A 57 -7.08 -8.22 -4.98
C ASN A 57 -5.83 -8.07 -5.86
N ALA A 58 -4.86 -7.25 -5.42
CA ALA A 58 -3.55 -7.12 -6.06
C ALA A 58 -2.61 -8.32 -5.78
N GLY A 59 -3.05 -9.32 -5.02
CA GLY A 59 -2.28 -10.53 -4.71
C GLY A 59 -1.54 -10.49 -3.36
N LEU A 60 -1.70 -9.43 -2.56
CA LEU A 60 -1.03 -9.32 -1.26
C LEU A 60 -1.80 -10.10 -0.18
N VAL A 61 -1.14 -11.04 0.49
CA VAL A 61 -1.74 -11.85 1.56
C VAL A 61 -1.73 -11.08 2.88
N ILE A 62 -2.77 -10.28 3.10
CA ILE A 62 -2.93 -9.48 4.33
C ILE A 62 -3.79 -10.23 5.35
N GLN A 63 -3.21 -10.48 6.53
CA GLN A 63 -3.91 -11.05 7.68
C GLN A 63 -4.77 -9.99 8.37
N SER A 64 -5.84 -10.44 9.01
CA SER A 64 -6.74 -9.55 9.75
C SER A 64 -7.38 -10.24 10.93
N GLU A 65 -7.44 -9.55 12.07
CA GLU A 65 -8.10 -10.02 13.28
C GLU A 65 -8.95 -8.93 13.92
N ILE A 66 -10.07 -9.32 14.52
CA ILE A 66 -10.91 -8.41 15.30
C ILE A 66 -10.47 -8.51 16.75
N ILE A 67 -9.83 -7.46 17.26
CA ILE A 67 -9.44 -7.38 18.66
C ILE A 67 -10.48 -6.60 19.46
N THR A 68 -10.72 -7.04 20.69
CA THR A 68 -11.59 -6.33 21.64
C THR A 68 -10.72 -5.65 22.67
N HIS A 69 -10.78 -4.32 22.74
CA HIS A 69 -10.08 -3.54 23.74
C HIS A 69 -11.01 -2.47 24.31
N ASN A 70 -11.08 -2.38 25.64
CA ASN A 70 -11.91 -1.40 26.36
C ASN A 70 -13.39 -1.43 25.91
N ASP A 71 -13.96 -2.64 25.87
CA ASP A 71 -15.33 -2.96 25.39
C ASP A 71 -15.62 -2.59 23.92
N LYS A 72 -14.62 -2.15 23.16
CA LYS A 72 -14.73 -1.81 21.74
C LYS A 72 -14.02 -2.85 20.89
N ARG A 73 -14.65 -3.23 19.78
CA ARG A 73 -14.11 -4.17 18.79
C ARG A 73 -13.57 -3.40 17.59
N PHE A 74 -12.34 -3.69 17.19
CA PHE A 74 -11.73 -3.10 15.98
C PHE A 74 -10.85 -4.11 15.25
N SER A 75 -10.71 -3.88 13.94
CA SER A 75 -9.91 -4.73 13.08
C SER A 75 -8.46 -4.24 13.05
N VAL A 76 -7.53 -5.19 13.20
CA VAL A 76 -6.09 -5.03 13.01
C VAL A 76 -5.69 -5.78 11.75
N TYR A 77 -4.80 -5.20 10.97
CA TYR A 77 -4.29 -5.78 9.73
C TYR A 77 -2.76 -5.83 9.75
N TRP A 78 -2.17 -6.90 9.22
CA TRP A 78 -0.72 -7.07 9.12
C TRP A 78 -0.34 -7.99 7.97
N LEU A 79 0.94 -7.98 7.58
CA LEU A 79 1.51 -8.97 6.67
C LEU A 79 2.19 -10.06 7.49
N ASP A 80 2.04 -11.30 7.04
CA ASP A 80 2.81 -12.40 7.60
C ASP A 80 4.25 -12.35 7.10
N GLU A 81 5.19 -12.84 7.89
CA GLU A 81 6.60 -12.88 7.52
C GLU A 81 6.85 -13.65 6.22
N ALA A 82 6.07 -14.71 5.95
CA ALA A 82 6.14 -15.42 4.68
C ALA A 82 5.82 -14.52 3.46
N THR A 83 4.90 -13.56 3.63
CA THR A 83 4.52 -12.62 2.55
C THR A 83 5.58 -11.54 2.35
N LEU A 84 6.29 -11.17 3.41
CA LEU A 84 7.40 -10.23 3.33
C LEU A 84 8.61 -10.87 2.64
N LEU A 85 8.95 -12.10 2.99
CA LEU A 85 10.08 -12.86 2.43
C LEU A 85 9.91 -13.17 0.93
N ASP A 86 8.69 -13.47 0.48
CA ASP A 86 8.39 -13.75 -0.94
C ASP A 86 8.68 -12.53 -1.85
N SER A 87 8.62 -11.32 -1.27
CA SER A 87 8.92 -10.07 -1.99
C SER A 87 10.42 -9.82 -2.20
N ASP A 88 11.29 -10.45 -1.40
CA ASP A 88 12.75 -10.31 -1.48
C ASP A 88 13.41 -11.38 -2.38
N SER A 89 12.68 -12.41 -2.81
CA SER A 89 13.25 -13.55 -3.55
C SER A 89 13.46 -13.36 -5.06
N GLU A 90 13.21 -12.17 -5.64
CA GLU A 90 13.55 -11.85 -7.04
C GLU A 90 14.77 -10.93 -7.17
N VAL A 91 15.87 -11.25 -6.46
CA VAL A 91 17.19 -10.69 -6.78
C VAL A 91 18.22 -11.79 -7.01
N ASN A 92 18.45 -12.01 -8.31
CA ASN A 92 19.61 -12.58 -8.98
C ASN A 92 19.75 -14.12 -9.03
N LEU A 93 19.10 -14.72 -10.04
CA LEU A 93 19.82 -15.63 -10.93
C LEU A 93 20.84 -14.79 -11.74
N ASP A 94 21.92 -15.40 -12.21
CA ASP A 94 22.94 -14.87 -13.12
C ASP A 94 24.13 -14.11 -12.48
N GLU A 95 25.16 -14.86 -12.03
CA GLU A 95 26.48 -14.98 -12.69
C GLU A 95 27.32 -16.12 -12.10
#